data_AF-A0A2N2NKF8-F1
#
_entry.id   AF-A0A2N2NKF8-F1
#
_cell.length_a   1.000
_cell.length_b   1.000
_cell.length_c   1.000
_cell.angle_alpha   90.00
_cell.angle_beta   90.00
_cell.angle_gamma   90.00
#
_symmetry.space_group_name_H-M   'P 1'
#
loop_
_entity.id
_entity.type
_entity.pdbx_description
1 polymer ?
#
loop_
_entity_poly.entity_id
_entity_poly.type
_entity_poly.pdbx_seq_one_letter_code
_entity_poly.pdbx_strand_id
1 'polypeptide(L)'
;MENSEKKKISFSDQMRKKFKGILDPIGRFLNNLGLKPNMITILGLIGHIISAIFIAFGEIMWGGIILLVFAPIDALDGTMARLRNEPTRFGGFVDSVTDRYSELIVFAGLLYHFAKIQNTLAIMLVFFAAAGSIMVSYNRARAEALNYDAKVGIMTRLERLVILVPCLIFNIPLVALWVLAILANFTAIQRIWSVRKQAYLAQDVVGLNKDSK
;
A
#
# COMPACT_ATOMS: atom_id res chain seq x y z
N MET A 1 14.68 11.89 32.33
CA MET A 1 14.30 12.71 31.15
C MET A 1 13.93 11.74 30.04
N GLU A 2 12.64 11.44 29.94
CA GLU A 2 12.07 10.47 29.01
C GLU A 2 12.12 11.08 27.61
N ASN A 3 13.05 10.59 26.78
CA ASN A 3 13.18 11.05 25.40
C ASN A 3 12.01 10.43 24.62
N SER A 4 10.86 11.11 24.62
CA SER A 4 9.74 10.77 23.75
C SER A 4 10.19 10.99 22.31
N GLU A 5 10.82 9.98 21.69
CA GLU A 5 10.99 9.95 20.24
C GLU A 5 9.59 10.06 19.65
N LYS A 6 9.23 11.27 19.17
CA LYS A 6 7.97 11.54 18.51
C LYS A 6 7.80 10.49 17.42
N LYS A 7 6.88 9.55 17.66
CA LYS A 7 6.53 8.47 16.72
C LYS A 7 6.25 9.14 15.38
N LYS A 8 7.14 8.98 14.39
CA LYS A 8 7.01 9.66 13.09
C LYS A 8 5.69 9.22 12.46
N ILE A 9 4.74 10.14 12.45
CA ILE A 9 3.40 9.92 11.89
C ILE A 9 3.57 9.86 10.37
N SER A 10 3.10 8.77 9.75
CA SER A 10 3.12 8.66 8.28
C SER A 10 2.18 9.68 7.65
N PHE A 11 2.48 10.15 6.44
CA PHE A 11 1.57 11.02 5.69
C PHE A 11 0.18 10.35 5.50
N SER A 12 0.15 9.03 5.29
CA SER A 12 -1.07 8.23 5.31
C SER A 12 -1.90 8.40 6.61
N ASP A 13 -1.25 8.39 7.78
CA ASP A 13 -1.95 8.56 9.06
C ASP A 13 -2.55 9.98 9.21
N GLN A 14 -1.87 11.00 8.67
CA GLN A 14 -2.36 12.37 8.64
C GLN A 14 -3.58 12.51 7.72
N MET A 15 -3.51 11.90 6.53
CA MET A 15 -4.61 11.93 5.56
C MET A 15 -5.84 11.19 6.09
N ARG A 16 -5.67 10.04 6.74
CA ARG A 16 -6.78 9.31 7.38
C ARG A 16 -7.52 10.16 8.41
N LYS A 17 -6.80 10.98 9.19
CA LYS A 17 -7.44 11.92 10.13
C LYS A 17 -8.19 13.03 9.40
N LYS A 18 -7.59 13.60 8.35
CA LYS A 18 -8.16 14.70 7.56
C LYS A 18 -9.45 14.29 6.83
N PHE A 19 -9.49 13.08 6.26
CA PHE A 19 -10.64 12.58 5.50
C PHE A 19 -11.70 11.86 6.34
N LYS A 20 -11.51 11.75 7.66
CA LYS A 20 -12.46 11.09 8.55
C LYS A 20 -13.88 11.67 8.41
N GLY A 21 -14.00 13.00 8.29
CA GLY A 21 -15.29 13.68 8.11
C GLY A 21 -16.04 13.33 6.83
N ILE A 22 -15.36 12.79 5.81
CA ILE A 22 -15.97 12.36 4.54
C ILE A 22 -16.21 10.84 4.56
N LEU A 23 -15.24 10.07 5.05
CA LEU A 23 -15.33 8.60 5.07
C LEU A 23 -16.38 8.10 6.07
N ASP A 24 -16.52 8.74 7.23
CA ASP A 24 -17.44 8.28 8.28
C ASP A 24 -18.93 8.36 7.84
N PRO A 25 -19.43 9.47 7.24
CA PRO A 25 -20.79 9.51 6.72
C PRO A 25 -21.08 8.46 5.64
N ILE A 26 -20.15 8.27 4.69
CA ILE A 26 -20.29 7.26 3.63
C ILE A 26 -20.31 5.86 4.25
N GLY A 27 -19.40 5.58 5.18
CA GLY A 27 -19.36 4.30 5.89
C GLY A 27 -20.64 4.03 6.69
N ARG A 28 -21.23 5.05 7.35
CA ARG A 28 -22.53 4.91 8.04
C ARG A 28 -23.65 4.62 7.06
N PHE A 29 -23.71 5.33 5.94
CA PHE A 29 -24.70 5.11 4.90
C PHE A 29 -24.65 3.67 4.37
N LEU A 30 -23.46 3.17 3.99
CA LEU A 30 -23.28 1.81 3.51
C LEU A 30 -23.60 0.76 4.58
N ASN A 31 -23.25 1.02 5.85
CA ASN A 31 -23.62 0.15 6.96
C ASN A 31 -25.14 0.08 7.16
N ASN A 32 -25.84 1.20 7.01
CA ASN A 32 -27.30 1.28 7.11
C ASN A 32 -28.01 0.54 5.96
N LEU A 33 -27.38 0.44 4.79
CA LEU A 33 -27.85 -0.40 3.69
C LEU A 33 -27.62 -1.91 3.93
N GLY A 34 -27.01 -2.29 5.06
CA GLY A 34 -26.73 -3.69 5.39
C GLY A 34 -25.49 -4.27 4.71
N LEU A 35 -24.70 -3.46 4.01
CA LEU A 35 -23.47 -3.91 3.38
C LEU A 35 -22.41 -4.26 4.43
N LYS A 36 -21.67 -5.35 4.17
CA LYS A 36 -20.57 -5.80 5.03
C LYS A 36 -19.23 -5.23 4.54
N PRO A 37 -18.28 -4.92 5.44
CA PRO A 37 -16.94 -4.42 5.07
C PRO A 37 -16.26 -5.24 3.95
N ASN A 38 -16.26 -6.57 4.07
CA ASN A 38 -15.61 -7.44 3.08
C ASN A 38 -16.23 -7.33 1.66
N MET A 39 -17.51 -6.94 1.54
CA MET A 39 -18.13 -6.71 0.22
C MET A 39 -17.53 -5.47 -0.45
N ILE A 40 -17.18 -4.46 0.34
CA ILE A 40 -16.53 -3.24 -0.13
C ILE A 40 -15.09 -3.53 -0.55
N THR A 41 -14.36 -4.35 0.20
CA THR A 41 -13.03 -4.83 -0.18
C THR A 41 -13.06 -5.56 -1.53
N ILE A 42 -14.04 -6.45 -1.75
CA ILE A 42 -14.20 -7.18 -3.01
C ILE A 42 -14.55 -6.22 -4.16
N LEU A 43 -15.43 -5.25 -3.92
CA LEU A 43 -15.79 -4.25 -4.92
C LEU A 43 -14.57 -3.40 -5.34
N GLY A 44 -13.74 -3.00 -4.38
CA GLY A 44 -12.45 -2.35 -4.63
C GLY A 44 -11.55 -3.20 -5.51
N LEU A 45 -11.38 -4.48 -5.19
CA LEU A 45 -10.58 -5.42 -5.97
C LEU A 45 -11.10 -5.56 -7.42
N ILE A 46 -12.41 -5.70 -7.61
CA ILE A 46 -13.02 -5.75 -8.96
C ILE A 46 -12.69 -4.48 -9.75
N GLY A 47 -12.79 -3.31 -9.11
CA GLY A 47 -12.41 -2.04 -9.73
C GLY A 47 -10.94 -2.00 -10.18
N HIS A 48 -10.02 -2.52 -9.35
CA HIS A 48 -8.60 -2.61 -9.72
C HIS A 48 -8.37 -3.57 -10.90
N ILE A 49 -9.10 -4.69 -10.96
CA ILE A 49 -9.08 -5.62 -12.10
C ILE A 49 -9.55 -4.91 -13.38
N ILE A 50 -10.68 -4.21 -13.33
CA ILE A 50 -11.22 -3.48 -14.49
C ILE A 50 -10.22 -2.40 -14.93
N SER A 51 -9.65 -1.63 -13.99
CA SER A 51 -8.58 -0.67 -14.29
C SER A 51 -7.40 -1.35 -15.01
N ALA A 52 -6.91 -2.47 -14.48
CA ALA A 52 -5.77 -3.18 -15.07
C ALA A 52 -6.07 -3.69 -16.48
N ILE A 53 -7.30 -4.14 -16.76
CA ILE A 53 -7.74 -4.55 -18.10
C ILE A 53 -7.64 -3.37 -19.07
N PHE A 54 -8.19 -2.21 -18.71
CA PHE A 54 -8.10 -1.01 -19.57
C PHE A 54 -6.64 -0.62 -19.84
N ILE A 55 -5.80 -0.60 -18.80
CA ILE A 55 -4.36 -0.34 -18.94
C ILE A 55 -3.72 -1.35 -19.89
N ALA A 56 -3.98 -2.65 -19.71
CA ALA A 56 -3.41 -3.73 -20.52
C ALA A 56 -3.69 -3.55 -22.03
N PHE A 57 -4.89 -3.08 -22.38
CA PHE A 57 -5.28 -2.83 -23.76
C PHE A 57 -4.85 -1.47 -24.32
N GLY A 58 -4.16 -0.64 -23.52
CA GLY A 58 -3.62 0.67 -23.94
C GLY A 58 -4.52 1.86 -23.61
N GLU A 59 -5.68 1.62 -22.98
CA GLU A 59 -6.58 2.66 -22.48
C GLU A 59 -6.11 3.17 -21.11
N ILE A 60 -4.85 3.62 -21.04
CA ILE A 60 -4.13 3.93 -19.78
C ILE A 60 -4.83 5.03 -18.98
N MET A 61 -5.28 6.11 -19.64
CA MET A 61 -6.01 7.19 -19.00
C MET A 61 -7.29 6.69 -18.31
N TRP A 62 -8.09 5.90 -19.02
CA TRP A 62 -9.34 5.35 -18.49
C TRP A 62 -9.08 4.37 -17.35
N GLY A 63 -8.05 3.53 -17.47
CA GLY A 63 -7.58 2.71 -16.36
C GLY A 63 -7.22 3.55 -15.13
N GLY A 64 -6.49 4.65 -15.33
CA GLY A 64 -6.18 5.62 -14.27
C GLY A 64 -7.42 6.25 -13.62
N ILE A 65 -8.43 6.62 -14.42
CA ILE A 65 -9.70 7.17 -13.92
C ILE A 65 -10.46 6.12 -13.11
N ILE A 66 -10.56 4.88 -13.59
CA ILE A 66 -11.19 3.78 -12.85
C ILE A 66 -10.45 3.55 -11.53
N LEU A 67 -9.11 3.51 -11.57
CA LEU A 67 -8.30 3.36 -10.36
C LEU A 67 -8.51 4.51 -9.37
N LEU A 68 -8.63 5.75 -9.84
CA LEU A 68 -8.93 6.91 -8.99
C LEU A 68 -10.25 6.75 -8.23
N VAL A 69 -11.27 6.17 -8.87
CA VAL A 69 -12.59 5.96 -8.28
C VAL A 69 -12.57 4.82 -7.26
N PHE A 70 -11.90 3.71 -7.58
CA PHE A 70 -11.96 2.50 -6.75
C PHE A 70 -10.87 2.42 -5.67
N ALA A 71 -9.70 3.03 -5.84
CA ALA A 71 -8.64 2.98 -4.83
C ALA A 71 -9.05 3.57 -3.45
N PRO A 72 -9.83 4.66 -3.37
CA PRO A 72 -10.34 5.15 -2.08
C PRO A 72 -11.37 4.24 -1.41
N ILE A 73 -12.04 3.36 -2.18
CA ILE A 73 -13.07 2.44 -1.66
C ILE A 73 -12.45 1.45 -0.66
N ASP A 74 -11.18 1.08 -0.86
CA ASP A 74 -10.43 0.24 0.07
C ASP A 74 -10.23 0.90 1.46
N ALA A 75 -10.44 2.20 1.61
CA ALA A 75 -10.42 2.84 2.94
C ALA A 75 -11.79 2.78 3.65
N LEU A 76 -12.86 2.44 2.93
CA LEU A 76 -14.22 2.42 3.45
C LEU A 76 -14.51 1.15 4.25
N ASP A 77 -13.94 0.00 3.89
CA ASP A 77 -14.18 -1.26 4.61
C ASP A 77 -13.71 -1.20 6.08
N GLY A 78 -12.50 -0.72 6.34
CA GLY A 78 -11.95 -0.50 7.66
C GLY A 78 -12.70 0.61 8.38
N THR A 79 -13.28 1.57 7.66
CA THR A 79 -14.15 2.61 8.26
C THR A 79 -15.48 2.03 8.68
N MET A 80 -16.11 1.21 7.85
CA MET A 80 -17.35 0.49 8.14
C MET A 80 -17.18 -0.46 9.33
N ALA A 81 -16.09 -1.24 9.37
CA ALA A 81 -15.77 -2.14 10.48
C ALA A 81 -15.57 -1.39 11.80
N ARG A 82 -14.89 -0.24 11.77
CA ARG A 82 -14.74 0.63 12.95
C ARG A 82 -16.08 1.20 13.41
N LEU A 83 -16.91 1.69 12.50
CA LEU A 83 -18.21 2.27 12.82
C LEU A 83 -19.21 1.23 13.38
N ARG A 84 -19.05 -0.05 13.02
CA ARG A 84 -19.81 -1.17 13.58
C ARG A 84 -19.29 -1.65 14.94
N ASN A 85 -18.13 -1.16 15.41
CA ASN A 85 -17.42 -1.69 16.58
C ASN A 85 -17.11 -3.21 16.48
N GLU A 86 -16.98 -3.73 15.26
CA GLU A 86 -16.71 -5.15 14.98
C GLU A 86 -15.42 -5.36 14.18
N PRO A 87 -14.27 -4.73 14.53
CA PRO A 87 -13.01 -5.03 13.85
C PRO A 87 -12.58 -6.47 14.19
N THR A 88 -12.34 -7.29 13.17
CA THR A 88 -11.84 -8.66 13.34
C THR A 88 -10.41 -8.79 12.85
N ARG A 89 -9.62 -9.68 13.47
CA ARG A 89 -8.26 -10.00 13.00
C ARG A 89 -8.28 -10.55 11.57
N PHE A 90 -9.27 -11.38 11.24
CA PHE A 90 -9.45 -11.92 9.90
C PHE A 90 -9.75 -10.82 8.88
N GLY A 91 -10.65 -9.88 9.19
CA GLY A 91 -10.94 -8.74 8.31
C GLY A 91 -9.69 -7.90 8.04
N GLY A 92 -8.91 -7.59 9.09
CA GLY A 92 -7.64 -6.87 8.92
C GLY A 92 -6.61 -7.65 8.09
N PHE A 93 -6.60 -8.98 8.17
CA PHE A 93 -5.77 -9.82 7.30
C PHE A 93 -6.24 -9.79 5.84
N VAL A 94 -7.55 -9.90 5.58
CA VAL A 94 -8.14 -9.87 4.23
C VAL A 94 -7.93 -8.52 3.55
N ASP A 95 -8.21 -7.41 4.25
CA ASP A 95 -7.95 -6.03 3.80
C ASP A 95 -6.49 -5.89 3.35
N SER A 96 -5.59 -6.25 4.27
CA SER A 96 -4.17 -6.33 4.01
C SER A 96 -3.84 -7.13 2.75
N VAL A 97 -4.23 -8.41 2.67
CA VAL A 97 -3.87 -9.26 1.52
C VAL A 97 -4.44 -8.72 0.22
N THR A 98 -5.69 -8.28 0.23
CA THR A 98 -6.37 -7.71 -0.95
C THR A 98 -5.64 -6.47 -1.44
N ASP A 99 -5.21 -5.57 -0.56
CA ASP A 99 -4.42 -4.38 -0.92
C ASP A 99 -3.18 -4.72 -1.75
N ARG A 100 -2.50 -5.83 -1.44
CA ARG A 100 -1.32 -6.28 -2.20
C ARG A 100 -1.71 -6.83 -3.57
N TYR A 101 -2.77 -7.64 -3.64
CA TYR A 101 -3.26 -8.14 -4.92
C TYR A 101 -3.76 -7.01 -5.82
N SER A 102 -4.51 -6.05 -5.28
CA SER A 102 -5.00 -4.88 -6.00
C SER A 102 -3.86 -4.09 -6.66
N GLU A 103 -2.77 -3.82 -5.95
CA GLU A 103 -1.59 -3.19 -6.53
C GLU A 103 -0.90 -4.06 -7.61
N LEU A 104 -0.69 -5.34 -7.32
CA LEU A 104 -0.03 -6.26 -8.27
C LEU A 104 -0.83 -6.44 -9.55
N ILE A 105 -2.16 -6.43 -9.48
CA ILE A 105 -3.06 -6.51 -10.64
C ILE A 105 -2.90 -5.28 -11.53
N VAL A 106 -2.83 -4.07 -10.96
CA VAL A 106 -2.57 -2.84 -11.73
C VAL A 106 -1.19 -2.88 -12.38
N PHE A 107 -0.16 -3.33 -11.65
CA PHE A 107 1.17 -3.53 -12.23
C PHE A 107 1.17 -4.61 -13.33
N ALA A 108 0.39 -5.68 -13.19
CA ALA A 108 0.26 -6.70 -14.23
C ALA A 108 -0.37 -6.14 -15.50
N GLY A 109 -1.36 -5.24 -15.39
CA GLY A 109 -1.91 -4.51 -16.53
C GLY A 109 -0.85 -3.67 -17.26
N LEU A 110 -0.04 -2.91 -16.52
CA LEU A 110 1.09 -2.16 -17.08
C LEU A 110 2.14 -3.08 -17.71
N LEU A 111 2.48 -4.18 -17.04
CA LEU A 111 3.44 -5.17 -17.52
C LEU A 111 3.01 -5.74 -18.87
N TYR A 112 1.74 -6.16 -18.97
CA TYR A 112 1.17 -6.69 -20.20
C TYR A 112 1.18 -5.66 -21.32
N HIS A 113 0.74 -4.43 -21.02
CA HIS A 113 0.75 -3.34 -22.00
C HIS A 113 2.15 -3.09 -22.57
N PHE A 114 3.15 -2.94 -21.69
CA PHE A 114 4.53 -2.68 -22.10
C PHE A 114 5.21 -3.87 -22.77
N ALA A 115 4.83 -5.09 -22.40
CA ALA A 115 5.24 -6.30 -23.11
C ALA A 115 4.72 -6.32 -24.55
N LYS A 116 3.44 -5.96 -24.75
CA LYS A 116 2.81 -5.91 -26.08
C LYS A 116 3.50 -4.90 -27.01
N ILE A 117 3.90 -3.75 -26.49
CA ILE A 117 4.66 -2.74 -27.26
C ILE A 117 6.18 -2.92 -27.21
N GLN A 118 6.65 -4.05 -26.68
CA GLN A 118 8.07 -4.45 -26.64
C GLN A 118 9.00 -3.42 -25.95
N ASN A 119 8.50 -2.71 -24.93
CA ASN A 119 9.29 -1.75 -24.17
C ASN A 119 9.99 -2.42 -22.99
N THR A 120 11.18 -2.98 -23.22
CA THR A 120 11.96 -3.72 -22.20
C THR A 120 12.27 -2.88 -20.97
N LEU A 121 12.59 -1.60 -21.13
CA LEU A 121 12.88 -0.72 -20.00
C LEU A 121 11.66 -0.58 -19.09
N ALA A 122 10.49 -0.32 -19.68
CA ALA A 122 9.24 -0.17 -18.93
C ALA A 122 8.88 -1.47 -18.18
N ILE A 123 9.07 -2.63 -18.81
CA ILE A 123 8.87 -3.95 -18.20
C ILE A 123 9.73 -4.10 -16.94
N MET A 124 11.02 -3.75 -17.02
CA MET A 124 11.92 -3.82 -15.86
C MET A 124 11.50 -2.82 -14.77
N LEU A 125 11.05 -1.62 -15.14
CA LEU A 125 10.57 -0.64 -14.17
C LEU A 125 9.29 -1.11 -13.47
N VAL A 126 8.36 -1.75 -14.18
CA VAL A 126 7.16 -2.37 -13.57
C VAL A 126 7.58 -3.44 -12.56
N PHE A 127 8.52 -4.31 -12.92
CA PHE A 127 9.03 -5.33 -12.00
C PHE A 127 9.61 -4.71 -10.72
N PHE A 128 10.52 -3.73 -10.85
CA PHE A 128 11.13 -3.09 -9.68
C PHE A 128 10.13 -2.28 -8.85
N ALA A 129 9.16 -1.61 -9.47
CA ALA A 129 8.09 -0.91 -8.78
C ALA A 129 7.22 -1.88 -7.97
N ALA A 130 6.80 -3.00 -8.58
CA ALA A 130 6.02 -4.05 -7.91
C ALA A 130 6.81 -4.69 -6.76
N ALA A 131 8.07 -5.08 -7.00
CA ALA A 131 8.95 -5.67 -5.99
C ALA A 131 9.15 -4.72 -4.81
N GLY A 132 9.46 -3.45 -5.06
CA GLY A 132 9.61 -2.44 -4.03
C GLY A 132 8.32 -2.25 -3.22
N SER A 133 7.17 -2.20 -3.89
CA SER A 133 5.87 -2.04 -3.23
C SER A 133 5.55 -3.19 -2.27
N ILE A 134 5.77 -4.42 -2.71
CA ILE A 134 5.59 -5.62 -1.89
C ILE A 134 6.58 -5.65 -0.74
N MET A 135 7.87 -5.36 -0.99
CA MET A 135 8.89 -5.35 0.05
C MET A 135 8.65 -4.30 1.13
N VAL A 136 8.14 -3.11 0.77
CA VAL A 136 7.71 -2.11 1.75
C VAL A 136 6.66 -2.72 2.68
N SER A 137 5.62 -3.34 2.12
CA SER A 137 4.49 -3.89 2.87
C SER A 137 4.90 -5.11 3.71
N TYR A 138 5.68 -6.01 3.13
CA TYR A 138 6.18 -7.22 3.78
C TYR A 138 7.12 -6.91 4.94
N ASN A 139 8.09 -6.01 4.74
CA ASN A 139 9.03 -5.63 5.80
C ASN A 139 8.29 -5.06 7.02
N ARG A 140 7.21 -4.31 6.81
CA ARG A 140 6.38 -3.82 7.92
C ARG A 140 5.63 -4.94 8.62
N ALA A 141 4.92 -5.78 7.88
CA ALA A 141 4.17 -6.89 8.47
C ALA A 141 5.09 -7.86 9.22
N ARG A 142 6.28 -8.15 8.67
CA ARG A 142 7.26 -9.04 9.30
C ARG A 142 7.91 -8.41 10.54
N ALA A 143 8.21 -7.12 10.51
CA ALA A 143 8.69 -6.40 11.68
C ALA A 143 7.65 -6.41 12.80
N GLU A 144 6.39 -6.06 12.49
CA GLU A 144 5.30 -6.05 13.48
C GLU A 144 5.07 -7.44 14.09
N ALA A 145 5.16 -8.52 13.29
CA ALA A 145 5.08 -9.90 13.78
C ALA A 145 6.23 -10.31 14.71
N LEU A 146 7.38 -9.63 14.62
CA LEU A 146 8.55 -9.81 15.47
C LEU A 146 8.64 -8.75 16.59
N ASN A 147 7.57 -7.97 16.82
CA ASN A 147 7.51 -6.88 17.79
C ASN A 147 8.47 -5.70 17.54
N TYR A 148 8.93 -5.52 16.30
CA TYR A 148 9.68 -4.34 15.85
C TYR A 148 8.75 -3.30 15.21
N ASP A 149 9.10 -2.01 15.30
CA ASP A 149 8.36 -0.92 14.65
C ASP A 149 9.03 -0.54 13.31
N ALA A 150 8.34 -0.83 12.20
CA ALA A 150 8.77 -0.46 10.85
C ALA A 150 7.82 0.54 10.17
N LYS A 151 7.26 1.48 10.94
CA LYS A 151 6.39 2.55 10.41
C LYS A 151 7.14 3.66 9.67
N VAL A 152 8.47 3.68 9.74
CA VAL A 152 9.31 4.60 8.95
C VAL A 152 9.14 4.38 7.45
N GLY A 153 9.44 5.41 6.66
CA GLY A 153 9.43 5.35 5.20
C GLY A 153 8.59 6.43 4.54
N ILE A 154 8.98 6.81 3.33
CA ILE A 154 8.30 7.86 2.54
C ILE A 154 7.28 7.31 1.55
N MET A 155 7.39 6.02 1.21
CA MET A 155 6.60 5.41 0.14
C MET A 155 5.62 4.36 0.66
N THR A 156 4.63 4.79 1.46
CA THR A 156 3.52 3.91 1.88
C THR A 156 2.50 3.74 0.74
N ARG A 157 1.47 2.92 0.96
CA ARG A 157 0.47 2.60 -0.08
C ARG A 157 -0.19 3.85 -0.65
N LEU A 158 -0.56 4.79 0.21
CA LEU A 158 -1.22 6.02 -0.23
C LEU A 158 -0.32 6.85 -1.14
N GLU A 159 0.94 7.06 -0.79
CA GLU A 159 1.86 7.87 -1.60
C GLU A 159 2.11 7.22 -2.96
N ARG A 160 2.17 5.88 -3.02
CA ARG A 160 2.28 5.17 -4.30
C ARG A 160 1.08 5.40 -5.20
N LEU A 161 -0.13 5.32 -4.65
CA LEU A 161 -1.37 5.59 -5.40
C LEU A 161 -1.44 7.07 -5.85
N VAL A 162 -1.06 8.01 -4.99
CA VAL A 162 -1.00 9.45 -5.30
C VAL A 162 -0.02 9.75 -6.43
N ILE A 163 1.04 8.96 -6.60
CA ILE A 163 1.98 9.09 -7.73
C ILE A 163 1.44 8.38 -8.97
N LEU A 164 0.99 7.14 -8.82
CA LEU A 164 0.58 6.29 -9.94
C LEU A 164 -0.65 6.83 -10.65
N VAL A 165 -1.72 7.14 -9.91
CA VAL A 165 -3.02 7.49 -10.47
C VAL A 165 -2.95 8.72 -11.38
N PRO A 166 -2.38 9.88 -10.97
CA PRO A 166 -2.26 11.03 -11.86
C PRO A 166 -1.41 10.73 -13.09
N CYS A 167 -0.31 9.98 -12.94
CA CYS A 167 0.54 9.63 -14.07
C CYS A 167 -0.19 8.75 -15.10
N LEU A 168 -1.07 7.86 -14.65
CA LEU A 168 -1.92 7.08 -15.57
C LEU A 168 -2.92 8.00 -16.29
N ILE A 169 -3.58 8.91 -15.57
CA ILE A 169 -4.57 9.84 -16.14
C ILE A 169 -3.94 10.76 -17.19
N PHE A 170 -2.74 11.28 -16.92
CA PHE A 170 -2.00 12.11 -17.88
C PHE A 170 -1.23 11.30 -18.92
N ASN A 171 -1.42 9.98 -18.97
CA ASN A 171 -0.79 9.07 -19.92
C ASN A 171 0.75 9.13 -19.94
N ILE A 172 1.34 9.33 -18.75
CA ILE A 172 2.79 9.33 -18.49
C ILE A 172 3.19 8.25 -17.47
N PRO A 173 2.77 6.98 -17.63
CA PRO A 173 3.00 5.90 -16.66
C PRO A 173 4.49 5.67 -16.33
N LEU A 174 5.38 5.92 -17.29
CA LEU A 174 6.83 5.76 -17.11
C LEU A 174 7.39 6.63 -15.98
N VAL A 175 6.85 7.83 -15.79
CA VAL A 175 7.28 8.73 -14.71
C VAL A 175 6.95 8.11 -13.35
N ALA A 176 5.71 7.62 -13.18
CA ALA A 176 5.34 6.91 -11.96
C ALA A 176 6.22 5.66 -11.75
N LEU A 177 6.45 4.87 -12.79
CA LEU A 177 7.25 3.65 -12.68
C LEU A 177 8.69 3.91 -12.24
N TRP A 178 9.35 4.94 -12.78
CA TRP A 178 10.67 5.37 -12.31
C TRP A 178 10.66 5.77 -10.83
N VAL A 179 9.72 6.62 -10.45
CA VAL A 179 9.61 7.12 -9.07
C VAL A 179 9.35 5.97 -8.11
N LEU A 180 8.43 5.06 -8.44
CA LEU A 180 8.06 3.92 -7.60
C LEU A 180 9.19 2.90 -7.52
N ALA A 181 9.82 2.54 -8.64
CA ALA A 181 10.93 1.60 -8.67
C ALA A 181 12.09 2.06 -7.77
N ILE A 182 12.40 3.35 -7.73
CA ILE A 182 13.48 3.87 -6.89
C ILE A 182 13.01 4.04 -5.44
N LEU A 183 11.95 4.81 -5.22
CA LEU A 183 11.58 5.26 -3.88
C LEU A 183 10.94 4.15 -3.02
N ALA A 184 10.22 3.20 -3.64
CA ALA A 184 9.66 2.08 -2.88
C ALA A 184 10.77 1.13 -2.42
N ASN A 185 11.73 0.79 -3.29
CA ASN A 185 12.88 -0.04 -2.90
C ASN A 185 13.77 0.66 -1.88
N PHE A 186 14.02 1.97 -2.04
CA PHE A 186 14.71 2.75 -1.02
C PHE A 186 13.97 2.73 0.32
N THR A 187 12.65 2.88 0.32
CA THR A 187 11.83 2.79 1.53
C THR A 187 11.89 1.39 2.17
N ALA A 188 11.92 0.32 1.36
CA ALA A 188 12.08 -1.04 1.85
C ALA A 188 13.42 -1.21 2.58
N ILE A 189 14.51 -0.66 2.04
CA ILE A 189 15.84 -0.66 2.67
C ILE A 189 15.84 0.17 3.97
N GLN A 190 15.20 1.35 3.97
CA GLN A 190 15.05 2.16 5.19
C GLN A 190 14.38 1.38 6.33
N ARG A 191 13.34 0.59 6.02
CA ARG A 191 12.67 -0.27 7.02
C ARG A 191 13.59 -1.35 7.56
N ILE A 192 14.36 -2.01 6.69
CA ILE A 192 15.34 -3.02 7.10
C ILE A 192 16.37 -2.41 8.06
N TRP A 193 16.92 -1.23 7.73
CA TRP A 193 17.87 -0.55 8.60
C TRP A 193 17.27 -0.11 9.93
N SER A 194 16.02 0.34 9.94
CA SER A 194 15.29 0.68 11.17
C SER A 194 15.13 -0.53 12.09
N VAL A 195 14.72 -1.68 11.53
CA VAL A 195 14.59 -2.94 12.29
C VAL A 195 15.96 -3.41 12.78
N ARG A 196 16.99 -3.34 11.94
CA ARG A 196 18.36 -3.66 12.34
C ARG A 196 18.80 -2.82 13.55
N LYS A 197 18.60 -1.49 13.51
CA LYS A 197 18.94 -0.62 14.65
C LYS A 197 18.22 -1.05 15.93
N GLN A 198 16.94 -1.40 15.86
CA GLN A 198 16.16 -1.87 17.00
C GLN A 198 16.68 -3.21 17.54
N ALA A 199 16.99 -4.17 16.67
CA ALA A 199 17.54 -5.47 17.07
C ALA A 199 18.88 -5.32 17.81
N TYR A 200 19.78 -4.45 17.33
CA TYR A 200 21.05 -4.18 18.02
C TYR A 200 20.83 -3.52 19.39
N LEU A 201 19.86 -2.59 19.51
CA LEU A 201 19.53 -1.96 20.80
C LEU A 201 18.91 -2.96 21.78
N ALA A 202 18.15 -3.94 21.27
CA ALA A 202 17.55 -5.02 22.05
C ALA A 202 18.53 -6.18 22.35
N GLN A 203 19.78 -6.11 21.87
CA GLN A 203 20.75 -7.21 21.90
C GLN A 203 20.26 -8.51 21.26
N ASP A 204 19.23 -8.43 20.40
CA ASP A 204 18.65 -9.54 19.65
C ASP A 204 19.45 -9.80 18.36
N VAL A 205 20.77 -9.90 18.49
CA VAL A 205 21.70 -10.22 17.40
C VAL A 205 22.75 -11.17 17.95
N VAL A 206 23.04 -12.23 17.18
CA VAL A 206 24.03 -13.24 17.54
C VAL A 206 25.37 -12.57 17.90
N GLY A 207 25.92 -12.93 19.06
CA GLY A 207 27.20 -12.42 19.54
C GLY A 207 27.15 -11.10 20.32
N LEU A 208 25.97 -10.52 20.59
CA LEU A 208 25.82 -9.32 21.41
C LEU A 208 25.32 -9.57 22.84
N ASN A 209 24.84 -10.77 23.16
CA ASN A 209 24.45 -11.12 24.52
C ASN A 209 25.67 -11.05 25.45
N LYS A 210 25.62 -10.13 26.42
CA LYS A 210 26.67 -9.99 27.45
C LYS A 210 26.65 -11.11 28.50
N ASP A 211 25.63 -11.96 28.47
CA ASP A 211 25.41 -13.05 29.44
C ASP A 211 26.01 -14.40 29.02
N SER A 212 26.86 -14.43 27.98
CA SER A 212 27.58 -15.65 27.56
C SER A 212 29.03 -15.69 28.08
N LYS A 213 29.25 -15.36 29.36
CA LYS A 213 30.47 -15.67 30.09
C LYS A 213 30.15 -16.21 31.47
#